data_AF-A0A957LKL8-F1
#
_entry.id   AF-A0A957LKL8-F1
#
_cell.length_a   1.000
_cell.length_b   1.000
_cell.length_c   1.000
_cell.angle_alpha   90.00
_cell.angle_beta   90.00
_cell.angle_gamma   90.00
#
_symmetry.space_group_name_H-M   'P 1'
#
loop_
_entity.id
_entity.type
_entity.pdbx_description
1 polymer ?
#
loop_
_entity_poly.entity_id
_entity_poly.type
_entity_poly.pdbx_seq_one_letter_code
_entity_poly.pdbx_strand_id
1 'polypeptide(L)'
;MTLEHQAGTTLADFQAAPAADIAWAAPATMVYAAAGTRRAAALAGIASESEAYASWSRRQMMAACRLIFAHGVKHLFTILATPGQFQEVGRYRDRLLEWIAWGAAGPEAMDDYREVGWRVRLIGGHEI
;
A
#
# COMPACT_ATOMS: atom_id res chain seq x y z
N MET A 1 9.81 25.26 19.44
CA MET A 1 8.35 25.07 19.41
C MET A 1 8.08 23.75 20.10
N THR A 2 7.79 23.82 21.39
CA THR A 2 7.68 22.68 22.30
C THR A 2 6.24 22.18 22.21
N LEU A 3 6.05 20.94 21.76
CA LEU A 3 4.72 20.33 21.70
C LEU A 3 4.32 19.97 23.15
N GLU A 4 3.49 20.81 23.75
CA GLU A 4 2.74 20.43 24.95
C GLU A 4 1.85 19.24 24.57
N HIS A 5 2.19 18.06 25.05
CA HIS A 5 1.30 16.90 24.99
C HIS A 5 -0.03 17.29 25.63
N GLN A 6 -1.12 17.32 24.85
CA GLN A 6 -2.46 17.45 25.39
C GLN A 6 -2.79 16.19 26.20
N ALA A 7 -2.45 16.21 27.48
CA ALA A 7 -3.07 15.37 28.47
C ALA A 7 -4.59 15.65 28.41
N GLY A 8 -5.37 14.74 27.83
CA GLY A 8 -6.83 14.88 27.77
C GLY A 8 -7.52 14.43 26.48
N THR A 9 -6.81 14.14 25.39
CA THR A 9 -7.45 13.62 24.17
C THR A 9 -7.96 12.20 24.42
N THR A 10 -9.28 12.00 24.40
CA THR A 10 -9.86 10.66 24.50
C THR A 10 -9.69 9.90 23.18
N LEU A 11 -9.85 8.58 23.21
CA LEU A 11 -9.84 7.78 21.97
C LEU A 11 -10.92 8.23 20.99
N ALA A 12 -12.10 8.61 21.48
CA ALA A 12 -13.20 9.09 20.63
C ALA A 12 -12.83 10.41 19.95
N ASP A 13 -12.22 11.34 20.67
CA ASP A 13 -11.75 12.60 20.11
C ASP A 13 -10.66 12.38 19.05
N PHE A 14 -9.72 11.48 19.32
CA PHE A 14 -8.67 11.11 18.35
C PHE A 14 -9.24 10.50 17.08
N GLN A 15 -10.24 9.61 17.19
CA GLN A 15 -10.88 8.94 16.04
C GLN A 15 -11.76 9.88 15.22
N ALA A 16 -12.35 10.90 15.85
CA ALA A 16 -13.19 11.89 15.19
C ALA A 16 -12.38 13.06 14.59
N ALA A 17 -11.12 13.24 15.01
CA ALA A 17 -10.29 14.36 14.58
C ALA A 17 -9.94 14.27 13.06
N PRO A 18 -9.88 15.40 12.36
CA PRO A 18 -9.31 15.48 11.03
C PRO A 18 -7.87 14.96 10.99
N ALA A 19 -7.48 14.26 9.92
CA ALA A 19 -6.16 13.66 9.79
C ALA A 19 -5.00 14.68 9.93
N ALA A 20 -5.21 15.93 9.49
CA ALA A 20 -4.23 17.01 9.63
C ALA A 20 -3.93 17.36 11.09
N ASP A 21 -4.93 17.30 11.96
CA ASP A 21 -4.83 17.69 13.38
C ASP A 21 -4.12 16.62 14.21
N ILE A 22 -4.12 15.37 13.75
CA ILE A 22 -3.47 14.23 14.40
C ILE A 22 -2.21 13.76 13.67
N ALA A 23 -1.79 14.45 12.60
CA ALA A 23 -0.62 14.07 11.80
C ALA A 23 0.68 14.03 12.64
N TRP A 24 0.74 14.79 13.74
CA TRP A 24 1.87 14.78 14.68
C TRP A 24 2.05 13.43 15.38
N ALA A 25 0.98 12.64 15.51
CA ALA A 25 0.99 11.33 16.16
C ALA A 25 1.45 10.20 15.21
N ALA A 26 1.45 10.45 13.90
CA ALA A 26 1.86 9.45 12.93
C ALA A 26 3.38 9.19 12.98
N PRO A 27 3.82 7.94 12.81
CA PRO A 27 5.24 7.64 12.70
C PRO A 27 5.79 8.26 11.41
N ALA A 28 7.03 8.77 11.48
CA ALA A 28 7.70 9.30 10.28
C ALA A 28 7.88 8.22 9.20
N THR A 29 8.10 6.97 9.60
CA THR A 29 8.30 5.82 8.71
C THR A 29 7.39 4.67 9.12
N MET A 30 6.79 4.01 8.13
CA MET A 30 5.95 2.83 8.36
C MET A 30 6.26 1.72 7.35
N VAL A 31 6.16 0.48 7.82
CA VAL A 31 6.15 -0.71 6.95
C VAL A 31 4.70 -1.21 6.87
N TYR A 32 4.19 -1.35 5.64
CA TYR A 32 2.84 -1.81 5.37
C TYR A 32 2.87 -3.02 4.44
N ALA A 33 2.59 -4.19 4.99
CA ALA A 33 2.49 -5.44 4.25
C ALA A 33 1.00 -5.79 4.05
N ALA A 34 0.47 -5.49 2.86
CA ALA A 34 -0.88 -5.89 2.52
C ALA A 34 -0.96 -7.44 2.46
N ALA A 35 -1.82 -8.02 3.28
CA ALA A 35 -2.01 -9.47 3.36
C ALA A 35 -3.50 -9.83 3.17
N GLY A 36 -3.77 -11.09 2.85
CA GLY A 36 -5.15 -11.56 2.66
C GLY A 36 -5.86 -11.00 1.43
N THR A 37 -5.12 -10.42 0.47
CA THR A 37 -5.68 -9.78 -0.73
C THR A 37 -6.52 -10.74 -1.57
N ARG A 38 -6.12 -12.01 -1.70
CA ARG A 38 -6.90 -13.06 -2.38
C ARG A 38 -8.23 -13.34 -1.68
N ARG A 39 -8.24 -13.38 -0.35
CA ARG A 39 -9.48 -13.57 0.45
C ARG A 39 -10.42 -12.38 0.27
N ALA A 40 -9.88 -11.16 0.35
CA ALA A 40 -10.66 -9.94 0.14
C ALA A 40 -11.23 -9.86 -1.29
N ALA A 41 -10.46 -10.26 -2.30
CA ALA A 41 -10.93 -10.35 -3.69
C ALA A 41 -12.07 -11.37 -3.84
N ALA A 42 -11.95 -12.55 -3.23
CA ALA A 42 -13.00 -13.56 -3.27
C ALA A 42 -14.31 -13.06 -2.65
N LEU A 43 -14.25 -12.33 -1.53
CA LEU A 43 -15.42 -11.70 -0.90
C LEU A 43 -16.04 -10.60 -1.78
N ALA A 44 -15.25 -9.97 -2.66
CA ALA A 44 -15.71 -9.01 -3.66
C ALA A 44 -16.15 -9.67 -4.98
N GLY A 45 -16.18 -11.01 -5.06
CA GLY A 45 -16.54 -11.74 -6.28
C GLY A 45 -15.48 -11.69 -7.39
N ILE A 46 -14.22 -11.43 -7.04
CA ILE A 46 -13.10 -11.29 -7.99
C ILE A 46 -12.20 -12.52 -7.91
N ALA A 47 -12.06 -13.23 -9.02
CA ALA A 47 -11.18 -14.39 -9.13
C ALA A 47 -9.70 -13.97 -9.12
N SER A 48 -8.88 -14.57 -8.26
CA SER A 48 -7.47 -14.20 -8.05
C SER A 48 -6.53 -14.46 -9.23
N GLU A 49 -6.99 -15.22 -10.23
CA GLU A 49 -6.21 -15.54 -11.44
C GLU A 49 -6.57 -14.66 -12.64
N SER A 50 -7.45 -13.68 -12.43
CA SER A 50 -7.95 -12.79 -13.49
C SER A 50 -7.17 -11.48 -13.58
N GLU A 51 -7.17 -10.84 -14.75
CA GLU A 51 -6.66 -9.47 -14.90
C GLU A 51 -7.40 -8.47 -14.02
N ALA A 52 -8.69 -8.73 -13.75
CA ALA A 52 -9.48 -7.93 -12.84
C ALA A 52 -8.91 -7.94 -11.42
N TYR A 53 -8.32 -9.06 -10.97
CA TYR A 53 -7.65 -9.13 -9.68
C TYR A 53 -6.41 -8.24 -9.61
N ALA A 54 -5.54 -8.27 -10.62
CA ALA A 54 -4.35 -7.42 -10.64
C ALA A 54 -4.74 -5.93 -10.59
N SER A 55 -5.70 -5.53 -11.42
CA SER A 55 -6.21 -4.15 -11.45
C SER A 55 -6.90 -3.74 -10.16
N TRP A 56 -7.72 -4.62 -9.60
CA TRP A 56 -8.39 -4.38 -8.32
C TRP A 56 -7.39 -4.24 -7.18
N SER A 57 -6.42 -5.15 -7.07
CA SER A 57 -5.41 -5.15 -6.01
C SER A 57 -4.53 -3.90 -6.09
N ARG A 58 -4.18 -3.44 -7.30
CA ARG A 58 -3.44 -2.20 -7.51
C ARG A 58 -4.21 -0.99 -6.97
N ARG A 59 -5.51 -0.88 -7.29
CA ARG A 59 -6.38 0.19 -6.79
C ARG A 59 -6.49 0.18 -5.27
N GLN A 60 -6.63 -1.00 -4.66
CA GLN A 60 -6.66 -1.12 -3.19
C GLN A 60 -5.34 -0.67 -2.56
N MET A 61 -4.20 -1.09 -3.12
CA MET A 61 -2.88 -0.68 -2.65
C MET A 61 -2.70 0.85 -2.71
N MET A 62 -3.05 1.46 -3.85
CA MET A 62 -2.97 2.92 -4.02
C MET A 62 -3.86 3.66 -3.04
N ALA A 63 -5.11 3.20 -2.83
CA ALA A 63 -6.02 3.79 -1.86
C ALA A 63 -5.47 3.71 -0.43
N ALA A 64 -4.94 2.55 -0.04
CA ALA A 64 -4.31 2.37 1.28
C ALA A 64 -3.11 3.30 1.46
N CYS A 65 -2.21 3.39 0.47
CA CYS A 65 -1.05 4.27 0.53
C CYS A 65 -1.48 5.75 0.63
N ARG A 66 -2.48 6.18 -0.16
CA ARG A 66 -3.03 7.55 -0.09
C ARG A 66 -3.57 7.87 1.30
N LEU A 67 -4.34 6.95 1.88
CA LEU A 67 -4.87 7.10 3.23
C LEU A 67 -3.75 7.25 4.27
N ILE A 68 -2.72 6.40 4.18
CA ILE A 68 -1.58 6.41 5.10
C ILE A 68 -0.82 7.75 5.03
N PHE A 69 -0.49 8.21 3.83
CA PHE A 69 0.21 9.49 3.64
C PHE A 69 -0.65 10.67 4.09
N ALA A 70 -1.97 10.63 3.88
CA ALA A 70 -2.89 11.66 4.34
C ALA A 70 -2.91 11.81 5.88
N HIS A 71 -2.52 10.77 6.62
CA HIS A 71 -2.40 10.80 8.09
C HIS A 71 -1.02 11.27 8.59
N GLY A 72 -0.11 11.71 7.71
CA GLY A 72 1.16 12.34 8.10
C GLY A 72 2.38 11.43 8.10
N VAL A 73 2.26 10.16 7.70
CA VAL A 73 3.42 9.29 7.45
C VAL A 73 4.28 9.88 6.33
N LYS A 74 5.61 9.91 6.49
CA LYS A 74 6.52 10.51 5.50
C LYS A 74 7.20 9.48 4.59
N HIS A 75 7.45 8.28 5.11
CA HIS A 75 8.07 7.18 4.38
C HIS A 75 7.26 5.91 4.56
N LEU A 76 6.91 5.26 3.45
CA LEU A 76 6.15 4.02 3.43
C LEU A 76 6.93 2.94 2.69
N PHE A 77 7.17 1.83 3.36
CA PHE A 77 7.72 0.61 2.77
C PHE A 77 6.58 -0.38 2.57
N THR A 78 6.25 -0.68 1.31
CA THR A 78 5.25 -1.70 0.98
C THR A 78 5.90 -2.93 0.35
N ILE A 79 5.45 -4.10 0.77
CA ILE A 79 5.95 -5.38 0.24
C ILE A 79 5.16 -5.72 -1.01
N LEU A 80 5.82 -5.71 -2.17
CA LEU A 80 5.20 -6.08 -3.46
C LEU A 80 5.11 -7.59 -3.64
N ALA A 81 6.19 -8.30 -3.33
CA ALA A 81 6.26 -9.75 -3.43
C ALA A 81 7.22 -10.32 -2.39
N THR A 82 6.92 -11.53 -1.94
CA THR A 82 7.76 -12.32 -1.04
C THR A 82 8.27 -13.58 -1.74
N PRO A 83 9.35 -14.21 -1.26
CA PRO A 83 9.87 -15.45 -1.85
C PRO A 83 8.81 -16.54 -2.04
N GLY A 84 7.87 -16.67 -1.09
CA GLY A 84 6.78 -17.66 -1.18
C GLY A 84 5.87 -17.47 -2.40
N GLN A 85 5.64 -16.24 -2.85
CA GLN A 85 4.83 -15.98 -4.06
C GLN A 85 5.55 -16.43 -5.34
N PHE A 86 6.89 -16.38 -5.34
CA PHE A 86 7.69 -16.88 -6.46
C PHE A 86 7.77 -18.41 -6.52
N GLN A 87 7.42 -19.09 -5.42
CA GLN A 87 7.29 -20.55 -5.34
C GLN A 87 5.87 -21.04 -5.69
N GLU A 88 4.92 -20.14 -5.98
CA GLU A 88 3.58 -20.54 -6.45
C GLU A 88 3.65 -21.18 -7.83
N VAL A 89 2.59 -21.90 -8.20
CA VAL A 89 2.46 -22.60 -9.48
C VAL A 89 1.19 -22.17 -10.22
N GLY A 90 1.13 -22.46 -11.51
CA GLY A 90 -0.03 -22.17 -12.36
C GLY A 90 -0.13 -20.69 -12.75
N ARG A 91 -1.33 -20.30 -13.21
CA ARG A 91 -1.57 -19.02 -13.90
C ARG A 91 -1.14 -17.79 -13.09
N TYR A 92 -1.29 -17.82 -11.77
CA TYR A 92 -0.83 -16.73 -10.91
C TYR A 92 0.68 -16.52 -11.04
N ARG A 93 1.46 -17.61 -10.97
CA ARG A 93 2.92 -17.55 -11.08
C ARG A 93 3.38 -17.05 -12.44
N ASP A 94 2.68 -17.49 -13.49
CA ASP A 94 2.97 -17.12 -14.88
C ASP A 94 2.80 -15.60 -15.10
N ARG A 95 1.81 -14.99 -14.44
CA ARG A 95 1.49 -13.57 -14.57
C ARG A 95 2.12 -12.68 -13.51
N LEU A 96 2.65 -13.26 -12.42
CA LEU A 96 3.11 -12.51 -11.25
C LEU A 96 4.11 -11.38 -11.59
N LEU A 97 5.15 -11.70 -12.36
CA LEU A 97 6.18 -10.72 -12.73
C LEU A 97 5.63 -9.62 -13.63
N GLU A 98 4.77 -9.97 -14.58
CA GLU A 98 4.12 -9.01 -15.47
C GLU A 98 3.21 -8.06 -14.69
N TRP A 99 2.41 -8.58 -13.77
CA TRP A 99 1.54 -7.77 -12.91
C TRP A 99 2.33 -6.89 -11.94
N ILE A 100 3.44 -7.37 -11.39
CA ILE A 100 4.33 -6.53 -10.56
C ILE A 100 4.95 -5.42 -11.39
N ALA A 101 5.50 -5.74 -12.56
CA ALA A 101 6.12 -4.76 -13.44
C ALA A 101 5.11 -3.69 -13.87
N TRP A 102 3.92 -4.10 -14.31
CA TRP A 102 2.83 -3.19 -14.65
C TRP A 102 2.38 -2.36 -13.43
N GLY A 103 2.12 -3.01 -12.30
CA GLY A 103 1.54 -2.36 -11.12
C GLY A 103 2.48 -1.40 -10.39
N ALA A 104 3.80 -1.60 -10.49
CA ALA A 104 4.80 -0.80 -9.78
C ALA A 104 5.64 0.12 -10.69
N ALA A 105 5.71 -0.16 -11.99
CA ALA A 105 6.55 0.57 -12.93
C ALA A 105 5.91 0.78 -14.32
N GLY A 106 4.65 0.35 -14.52
CA GLY A 106 3.90 0.59 -15.75
C GLY A 106 3.45 2.05 -15.90
N PRO A 107 2.96 2.44 -17.09
CA PRO A 107 2.51 3.80 -17.37
C PRO A 107 1.51 4.34 -16.34
N GLU A 108 0.53 3.53 -15.95
CA GLU A 108 -0.52 3.92 -15.01
C GLU A 108 0.05 4.13 -13.59
N ALA A 109 1.04 3.34 -13.20
CA ALA A 109 1.73 3.54 -11.92
C ALA A 109 2.51 4.86 -11.93
N MET A 110 3.20 5.16 -13.04
CA MET A 110 3.95 6.41 -13.20
C MET A 110 3.05 7.64 -13.20
N ASP A 111 1.89 7.55 -13.84
CA ASP A 111 0.88 8.61 -13.85
C ASP A 111 0.31 8.84 -12.45
N ASP A 112 -0.04 7.77 -11.75
CA ASP A 112 -0.51 7.87 -10.36
C ASP A 112 0.53 8.55 -9.47
N TYR A 113 1.80 8.13 -9.54
CA TYR A 113 2.87 8.72 -8.72
C TYR A 113 3.08 10.20 -9.02
N ARG A 114 2.91 10.60 -10.29
CA ARG A 114 3.00 12.01 -10.69
C ARG A 114 1.81 12.81 -10.15
N GLU A 115 0.60 12.28 -10.24
CA GLU A 115 -0.62 12.91 -9.73
C GLU A 115 -0.51 13.23 -8.23
N VAL A 116 -0.03 12.27 -7.44
CA VAL A 116 0.07 12.42 -5.98
C VAL A 116 1.43 12.99 -5.51
N GLY A 117 2.35 13.25 -6.44
CA GLY A 117 3.68 13.80 -6.12
C GLY A 117 4.58 12.86 -5.32
N TRP A 118 4.43 11.54 -5.46
CA TRP A 118 5.23 10.56 -4.71
C TRP A 118 6.57 10.27 -5.38
N ARG A 119 7.61 10.17 -4.55
CA ARG A 119 8.92 9.63 -4.96
C ARG A 119 8.99 8.15 -4.63
N VAL A 120 8.83 7.30 -5.63
CA VAL A 120 8.86 5.85 -5.48
C VAL A 120 10.26 5.30 -5.75
N ARG A 121 10.66 4.29 -4.98
CA ARG A 121 11.88 3.51 -5.19
C ARG A 121 11.56 2.03 -5.04
N LEU A 122 12.16 1.20 -5.88
CA LEU A 122 12.08 -0.25 -5.75
C LEU A 122 13.34 -0.75 -5.05
N ILE A 123 13.15 -1.59 -4.04
CA ILE A 123 14.23 -2.20 -3.26
C ILE A 123 13.96 -3.71 -3.26
N GLY A 124 14.97 -4.51 -3.61
CA GLY A 124 14.86 -5.96 -3.67
C GLY A 124 16.23 -6.62 -3.50
N GLY A 125 16.22 -7.92 -3.17
CA GLY A 125 17.42 -8.75 -3.13
C GLY A 125 17.89 -9.11 -4.54
N HIS A 126 19.20 -9.17 -4.75
CA HIS A 126 19.80 -9.47 -6.06
C HIS A 126 19.94 -10.98 -6.35
N GLU A 127 19.46 -11.84 -5.45
CA GLU A 127 19.61 -13.29 -5.54
C GLU A 127 18.23 -13.96 -5.39
N ILE A 128 17.78 -14.60 -6.47
CA ILE A 128 16.71 -15.62 -6.48
C ILE A 128 17.32 -16.88 -7.05
#